data_AF-A0A956U115-F1
#
_entry.id   AF-A0A956U115-F1
#
_cell.length_a   1.000
_cell.length_b   1.000
_cell.length_c   1.000
_cell.angle_alpha   90.00
_cell.angle_beta   90.00
_cell.angle_gamma   90.00
#
_symmetry.space_group_name_H-M   'P 1'
#
loop_
_entity.id
_entity.type
_entity.pdbx_description
1 polymer ?
#
loop_
_entity_poly.entity_id
_entity_poly.type
_entity_poly.pdbx_seq_one_letter_code
_entity_poly.pdbx_strand_id
1 'polypeptide(L)' 'MTTQNVDLPKLTSLDSLTQAAECLRVLAHPHRLRMIQMMLAGRFTVGELAQACELPTAMASEHLRLMQRCGF' A
#
# COMPACT_ATOMS: atom_id res chain seq x y z
N MET A 1 -1.27 -28.32 -38.12
CA MET A 1 -2.26 -27.86 -37.13
C MET A 1 -1.72 -28.21 -35.75
N THR A 2 -1.09 -27.26 -35.06
CA THR A 2 -0.54 -27.47 -33.71
C THR A 2 -1.36 -26.66 -32.73
N THR A 3 -2.21 -27.33 -31.96
CA THR A 3 -2.91 -26.80 -30.80
C THR A 3 -1.90 -26.50 -29.71
N GLN A 4 -1.55 -25.23 -29.50
CA GLN A 4 -0.83 -24.81 -28.30
C GLN A 4 -1.77 -24.94 -27.10
N ASN A 5 -1.38 -25.76 -26.14
CA ASN A 5 -2.03 -25.87 -24.84
C ASN A 5 -1.67 -24.60 -24.05
N VAL A 6 -2.66 -23.72 -23.82
CA VAL A 6 -2.46 -22.51 -23.03
C VAL A 6 -2.42 -22.92 -21.58
N ASP A 7 -1.22 -23.01 -21.02
CA ASP A 7 -1.04 -23.23 -19.59
C ASP A 7 -1.53 -21.96 -18.87
N LEU A 8 -2.68 -22.05 -18.22
CA LEU A 8 -3.27 -20.91 -17.52
C LEU A 8 -2.41 -20.58 -16.29
N PRO A 9 -2.10 -19.30 -16.06
CA PRO A 9 -1.31 -18.91 -14.90
C PRO A 9 -2.04 -19.28 -13.62
N LYS A 10 -1.29 -19.73 -12.61
CA LYS A 10 -1.82 -19.93 -11.27
C LYS A 10 -2.29 -18.59 -10.70
N LEU A 11 -3.60 -18.43 -10.53
CA LEU A 11 -4.21 -17.21 -10.02
C LEU A 11 -4.25 -17.21 -8.49
N THR A 12 -4.08 -16.03 -7.90
CA THR A 12 -4.38 -15.78 -6.48
C THR A 12 -5.87 -15.96 -6.23
N SER A 13 -6.26 -16.50 -5.08
CA SER A 13 -7.68 -16.69 -4.74
C SER A 13 -8.42 -15.35 -4.64
N LEU A 14 -9.72 -15.36 -4.94
CA LEU A 14 -10.56 -14.17 -4.82
C LEU A 14 -10.64 -13.64 -3.38
N ASP A 15 -10.57 -14.51 -2.38
CA ASP A 15 -10.55 -14.09 -0.96
C ASP A 15 -9.29 -13.28 -0.64
N SER A 16 -8.12 -13.75 -1.08
CA SER A 16 -6.87 -13.02 -0.92
C SER A 16 -6.87 -11.71 -1.71
N LEU A 17 -7.44 -11.70 -2.92
CA LEU A 17 -7.61 -10.48 -3.72
C LEU A 17 -8.60 -9.50 -3.08
N THR A 18 -9.62 -10.00 -2.38
CA THR A 18 -10.58 -9.17 -1.63
C THR A 18 -9.88 -8.49 -0.47
N GLN A 19 -9.10 -9.23 0.32
CA GLN A 19 -8.29 -8.64 1.39
C GLN A 19 -7.28 -7.61 0.85
N ALA A 20 -6.64 -7.91 -0.28
CA ALA A 20 -5.73 -6.96 -0.94
C ALA A 20 -6.48 -5.70 -1.41
N ALA A 21 -7.67 -5.82 -1.98
CA ALA A 21 -8.49 -4.69 -2.42
C ALA A 21 -8.88 -3.78 -1.25
N GLU A 22 -9.22 -4.36 -0.09
CA GLU A 22 -9.48 -3.61 1.15
C GLU A 22 -8.26 -2.77 1.55
N CYS A 23 -7.07 -3.38 1.55
CA CYS A 23 -5.82 -2.67 1.83
C CYS A 23 -5.55 -1.58 0.79
N LEU A 24 -5.65 -1.90 -0.51
CA LEU A 24 -5.40 -0.95 -1.60
C LEU A 24 -6.32 0.27 -1.54
N ARG A 25 -7.59 0.09 -1.14
CA ARG A 25 -8.52 1.21 -0.96
C ARG A 25 -8.05 2.18 0.12
N VAL A 26 -7.52 1.66 1.22
CA VAL A 26 -6.88 2.49 2.23
C VAL A 26 -5.66 3.17 1.63
N LEU A 27 -4.81 2.49 0.88
CA LEU A 27 -3.56 3.07 0.36
C LEU A 27 -3.75 4.09 -0.79
N ALA A 28 -4.92 4.12 -1.43
CA ALA A 28 -5.23 4.96 -2.60
C ALA A 28 -5.33 6.47 -2.30
N HIS A 29 -4.24 7.07 -1.80
CA HIS A 29 -4.10 8.51 -1.57
C HIS A 29 -2.64 8.93 -1.75
N PRO A 30 -2.36 10.05 -2.43
CA PRO A 30 -1.00 10.44 -2.81
C PRO A 30 -0.03 10.49 -1.62
N HIS A 31 -0.41 11.12 -0.50
CA HIS A 31 0.45 11.17 0.69
C HIS A 31 0.73 9.79 1.30
N ARG A 32 -0.21 8.84 1.24
CA ARG A 32 -0.02 7.49 1.78
C ARG A 32 0.91 6.68 0.88
N LEU A 33 0.78 6.82 -0.44
CA LEU A 33 1.72 6.24 -1.40
C LEU A 33 3.13 6.81 -1.23
N ARG A 34 3.27 8.12 -0.97
CA ARG A 34 4.55 8.77 -0.65
C ARG A 34 5.16 8.21 0.64
N MET A 35 4.35 8.04 1.69
CA MET A 35 4.81 7.42 2.94
C MET A 35 5.28 5.98 2.71
N ILE A 36 4.56 5.17 1.92
CA ILE A 36 4.99 3.81 1.56
C ILE A 36 6.30 3.84 0.78
N GLN A 37 6.43 4.71 -0.22
CA GLN A 37 7.65 4.85 -1.01
C GLN A 37 8.86 5.10 -0.09
N MET A 38 8.71 5.96 0.92
CA MET A 38 9.76 6.21 1.91
C MET A 38 10.00 5.00 2.79
N MET A 39 8.96 4.39 3.38
CA MET A 39 9.10 3.23 4.27
C MET A 39 9.71 2.00 3.57
N LEU A 40 9.51 1.85 2.25
CA LEU A 40 10.19 0.85 1.44
C LEU A 40 11.69 1.13 1.25
N ALA A 41 12.09 2.41 1.27
CA ALA A 41 13.48 2.82 1.15
C ALA A 41 14.26 2.76 2.48
N GLY A 42 13.56 2.79 3.62
CA GLY A 42 14.21 2.76 4.94
C GLY A 42 13.30 3.11 6.10
N ARG A 43 13.93 3.34 7.26
CA ARG A 43 13.23 3.75 8.49
C ARG A 43 13.21 5.26 8.59
N PHE A 44 12.03 5.81 8.84
CA PHE A 44 11.81 7.24 8.97
C PHE A 44 10.95 7.51 10.20
N THR A 45 11.22 8.62 10.88
CA THR A 45 10.36 9.16 11.91
C THR A 45 9.10 9.76 11.31
N VAL A 46 8.05 9.91 12.13
CA VAL A 46 6.81 10.57 11.70
C VAL A 46 7.07 12.02 11.26
N GLY A 47 8.04 12.71 11.88
CA GLY A 47 8.43 14.07 11.50
C GLY A 47 9.04 14.13 10.10
N GLU A 48 9.95 13.21 9.76
CA GLU A 48 10.55 13.12 8.42
C GLU A 48 9.52 12.79 7.34
N LEU A 49 8.57 11.90 7.64
CA LEU A 49 7.46 11.59 6.74
C LEU A 49 6.55 12.81 6.54
N ALA A 50 6.24 13.54 7.62
CA ALA A 50 5.43 14.76 7.55
C ALA A 50 6.10 15.84 6.69
N GLN A 51 7.40 16.06 6.88
CA GLN A 51 8.19 17.00 6.10
C GLN A 51 8.22 16.63 4.61
N ALA A 52 8.48 15.37 4.27
CA ALA A 52 8.56 14.91 2.88
C ALA A 52 7.20 14.85 2.16
N CYS A 53 6.10 14.83 2.92
CA CYS A 53 4.73 14.93 2.42
C CYS A 53 4.19 16.35 2.44
N GLU A 54 4.93 17.33 2.96
CA GLU A 54 4.50 18.72 3.15
C GLU A 54 3.21 18.83 3.98
N LEU A 55 3.11 18.01 5.03
CA LEU A 55 1.94 17.93 5.90
C LEU A 55 2.26 18.31 7.35
N PRO A 56 1.26 18.80 8.11
CA PRO A 56 1.35 18.83 9.57
C PRO A 56 1.55 17.42 10.14
N THR A 57 2.40 17.29 11.16
CA THR A 57 2.68 16.02 11.84
C THR A 57 1.42 15.30 12.35
N ALA A 58 0.40 16.07 12.76
CA ALA A 58 -0.89 15.53 13.19
C ALA A 58 -1.62 14.80 12.04
N MET A 59 -1.66 15.39 10.84
CA MET A 59 -2.25 14.78 9.64
C MET A 59 -1.44 13.58 9.16
N ALA A 60 -0.11 13.67 9.21
CA ALA A 60 0.75 12.53 8.90
C ALA A 60 0.47 11.34 9.84
N SER A 61 0.33 11.61 11.14
CA SER A 61 -0.03 10.59 12.14
C SER A 61 -1.42 9.99 11.90
N GLU A 62 -2.38 10.79 11.45
CA GLU A 62 -3.72 10.32 11.08
C GLU A 62 -3.65 9.36 9.87
N HIS A 63 -2.92 9.73 8.82
CA HIS A 63 -2.69 8.85 7.68
C HIS A 63 -2.03 7.54 8.09
N LEU A 64 -1.00 7.58 8.95
CA LEU A 64 -0.32 6.38 9.44
C LEU A 64 -1.25 5.49 10.28
N ARG A 65 -2.09 6.07 11.15
CA ARG A 65 -3.12 5.32 11.90
C ARG A 65 -4.12 4.64 10.98
N LEU A 66 -4.55 5.32 9.91
CA LEU A 66 -5.44 4.71 8.93
C LEU A 66 -4.75 3.55 8.20
N MET A 67 -3.47 3.70 7.84
CA MET A 67 -2.68 2.67 7.15
C MET A 67 -2.38 1.44 8.02
N GLN A 68 -2.23 1.59 9.34
CA GLN A 68 -2.04 0.44 10.25
C GLN A 68 -3.18 -0.57 10.20
N ARG A 69 -4.40 -0.13 9.82
CA ARG A 69 -5.58 -1.00 9.69
C ARG A 69 -5.44 -2.03 8.56
N CYS A 70 -4.46 -1.84 7.66
CA CYS A 70 -4.13 -2.78 6.59
C CYS A 70 -3.27 -3.98 7.03
N GLY A 71 -2.86 -4.02 8.31
CA GLY A 71 -2.49 -5.27 8.98
C GLY A 71 -1.02 -5.72 8.87
N PHE A 72 -0.10 -4.95 9.47
CA PHE A 72 1.12 -5.54 10.06
C PHE A 72 1.41 -4.90 11.42
#